data_AF-A0A8I1LII4-F1
#
_entry.id   AF-A0A8I1LII4-F1
#
_cell.length_a   1.000
_cell.length_b   1.000
_cell.length_c   1.000
_cell.angle_alpha   90.00
_cell.angle_beta   90.00
_cell.angle_gamma   90.00
#
_symmetry.space_group_name_H-M   'P 1'
#
loop_
_entity.id
_entity.type
_entity.pdbx_description
1 polymer ?
#
loop_
_entity_poly.entity_id
_entity_poly.type
_entity_poly.pdbx_seq_one_letter_code
_entity_poly.pdbx_strand_id
1 'polypeptide(L)' 'SDKIIKAAVPKAPLNHGLGSASLIAHSLYQKYEMKVPDYRQESDWKKMGLKVSRQMLNYWDLKSSQYYFKPVYDLL' A
#
# COMPACT_ATOMS: atom_id res chain seq x y z
N SER A 1 34.08 10.22 19.64
CA SER A 1 32.90 10.76 18.93
C SER A 1 31.98 9.63 18.58
N ASP A 2 30.84 9.51 19.26
CA ASP A 2 29.86 8.46 18.97
C ASP A 2 29.27 8.67 17.57
N LYS A 3 29.43 7.65 16.73
CA LYS A 3 29.00 7.66 15.34
C LYS A 3 27.69 6.91 15.25
N ILE A 4 26.58 7.63 15.14
CA ILE A 4 25.26 7.02 14.92
C ILE A 4 25.22 6.48 13.49
N ILE A 5 25.25 5.15 13.35
CA ILE A 5 25.12 4.46 12.06
C ILE A 5 23.63 4.16 11.84
N LYS A 6 23.04 4.72 10.78
CA LYS A 6 21.65 4.43 10.41
C LYS A 6 21.56 3.08 9.69
N ALA A 7 20.54 2.29 10.00
CA ALA A 7 20.21 1.09 9.25
C ALA A 7 19.74 1.43 7.82
N ALA A 8 20.03 0.55 6.86
CA ALA A 8 19.52 0.70 5.51
C ALA A 8 17.99 0.53 5.51
N VAL A 9 17.28 1.52 4.97
CA VAL A 9 15.81 1.47 4.84
C VAL A 9 15.47 0.73 3.54
N PRO A 10 14.59 -0.31 3.60
CA PRO A 10 14.13 -0.98 2.39
C PRO A 10 13.47 0.00 1.43
N LYS A 11 13.70 -0.20 0.13
CA LYS A 11 13.06 0.61 -0.90
C LYS A 11 11.54 0.42 -0.83
N ALA A 12 10.80 1.53 -0.91
CA ALA A 12 9.34 1.46 -0.99
C ALA A 12 8.90 0.62 -2.20
N PRO A 13 7.81 -0.17 -2.07
CA PRO A 13 7.35 -1.05 -3.15
C PRO A 13 6.85 -0.27 -4.36
N LEU A 14 6.24 0.90 -4.14
CA LEU A 14 5.75 1.79 -5.18
C LEU A 14 6.44 3.16 -5.05
N ASN A 15 6.91 3.70 -6.17
CA ASN A 15 7.58 5.00 -6.20
C ASN A 15 6.58 6.15 -5.95
N HIS A 16 7.04 7.22 -5.31
CA HIS A 16 6.34 8.51 -5.17
C HIS A 16 4.96 8.46 -4.46
N GLY A 17 4.77 7.64 -3.43
CA GLY A 17 3.53 7.61 -2.64
C GLY A 17 3.74 7.38 -1.14
N LEU A 18 2.65 7.49 -0.37
CA LEU A 18 2.61 7.19 1.07
C LEU A 18 2.62 5.67 1.38
N GLY A 19 2.60 4.83 0.35
CA GLY A 19 2.40 3.39 0.47
C GLY A 19 3.66 2.63 0.89
N SER A 20 3.82 2.40 2.20
CA SER A 20 4.70 1.32 2.66
C SER A 20 4.15 -0.05 2.23
N ALA A 21 5.00 -1.08 2.24
CA ALA A 21 4.56 -2.45 1.93
C ALA A 21 3.42 -2.90 2.86
N SER A 22 3.50 -2.58 4.15
CA SER A 22 2.44 -2.92 5.11
C SER A 22 1.14 -2.17 4.84
N LEU A 23 1.20 -0.89 4.46
CA LEU A 23 0.02 -0.08 4.20
C LEU A 23 -0.73 -0.56 2.96
N ILE A 24 0.02 -0.87 1.89
CA ILE A 24 -0.54 -1.41 0.64
C ILE A 24 -1.12 -2.81 0.87
N ALA A 25 -0.41 -3.68 1.59
CA ALA A 25 -0.94 -5.01 1.93
C ALA A 25 -2.23 -4.90 2.74
N HIS A 26 -2.29 -3.94 3.67
CA HIS A 26 -3.49 -3.70 4.46
C HIS A 26 -4.66 -3.19 3.62
N SER A 27 -4.45 -2.27 2.67
CA SER A 27 -5.53 -1.80 1.78
C SER A 27 -6.09 -2.92 0.89
N LEU A 28 -5.20 -3.77 0.36
CA LEU A 28 -5.57 -4.95 -0.42
C LEU A 28 -6.39 -5.94 0.41
N TYR A 29 -5.95 -6.23 1.64
CA TYR A 29 -6.68 -7.08 2.58
C TYR A 29 -8.08 -6.52 2.90
N GLN A 30 -8.17 -5.23 3.20
CA GLN A 30 -9.44 -4.55 3.41
C GLN A 30 -10.38 -4.72 2.20
N LYS A 31 -9.88 -4.53 0.98
CA LYS A 31 -10.69 -4.55 -0.25
C LYS A 31 -11.14 -5.96 -0.63
N TYR A 32 -10.22 -6.90 -0.68
CA TYR A 32 -10.47 -8.21 -1.28
C TYR A 32 -10.95 -9.25 -0.28
N GLU A 33 -10.42 -9.24 0.95
CA GLU A 33 -10.86 -10.17 2.00
C GLU A 33 -12.08 -9.61 2.73
N MET A 34 -11.93 -8.42 3.32
CA MET A 34 -12.98 -7.81 4.16
C MET A 34 -14.07 -7.07 3.36
N LYS A 35 -13.95 -7.03 2.02
CA LYS A 35 -14.93 -6.39 1.12
C LYS A 35 -15.20 -4.92 1.44
N VAL A 36 -14.21 -4.21 1.98
CA VAL A 36 -14.31 -2.79 2.31
C VAL A 36 -14.05 -1.95 1.05
N PRO A 37 -15.04 -1.19 0.55
CA PRO A 37 -14.87 -0.38 -0.65
C PRO A 37 -13.97 0.84 -0.38
N ASP A 38 -13.26 1.32 -1.41
CA ASP A 38 -12.23 2.37 -1.29
C ASP A 38 -12.74 3.67 -0.65
N TYR A 39 -14.00 4.05 -0.85
CA TYR A 39 -14.57 5.27 -0.21
C TYR A 39 -14.62 5.14 1.31
N ARG A 40 -14.81 3.91 1.82
CA ARG A 40 -14.86 3.65 3.25
C ARG A 40 -13.45 3.66 3.83
N GLN A 41 -12.50 3.04 3.12
CA GLN A 41 -11.09 3.10 3.47
C GLN A 41 -10.59 4.55 3.53
N GLU A 42 -10.86 5.36 2.49
CA GLU A 42 -10.53 6.80 2.44
C GLU A 42 -11.11 7.56 3.65
N SER A 43 -12.37 7.28 4.02
CA SER A 43 -13.01 7.87 5.20
C SER A 43 -12.32 7.48 6.50
N ASP A 44 -11.97 6.20 6.66
CA ASP A 44 -11.33 5.70 7.89
C ASP A 44 -9.90 6.23 8.04
N TRP A 45 -9.12 6.27 6.96
CA TRP A 45 -7.80 6.91 6.97
C TRP A 45 -7.88 8.40 7.30
N LYS A 46 -8.88 9.11 6.76
CA LYS A 46 -9.12 10.52 7.08
C LYS A 46 -9.43 10.72 8.57
N LYS A 47 -10.18 9.81 9.21
CA LYS A 47 -10.42 9.85 10.67
C LYS A 47 -9.14 9.65 11.47
N MET A 48 -8.20 8.86 10.96
CA MET A 48 -6.87 8.65 11.55
C MET A 48 -5.88 9.79 11.23
N GLY A 49 -6.33 10.86 10.53
CA GLY A 49 -5.50 12.00 10.17
C GLY A 49 -4.64 11.80 8.91
N LEU A 50 -4.75 10.64 8.24
CA LEU A 50 -4.00 10.34 7.03
C LEU A 50 -4.81 10.70 5.78
N LYS A 51 -4.27 11.55 4.93
CA LYS A 51 -4.90 11.97 3.66
C LYS A 51 -4.58 10.97 2.54
N VAL A 52 -5.19 9.78 2.59
CA VAL A 52 -5.16 8.82 1.47
C VAL A 52 -6.39 9.03 0.60
N SER A 53 -6.19 9.28 -0.70
CA SER A 53 -7.31 9.40 -1.63
C SER A 53 -7.74 8.06 -2.21
N ARG A 54 -8.99 7.95 -2.65
CA ARG A 54 -9.47 6.80 -3.45
C ARG A 54 -8.61 6.51 -4.69
N GLN A 55 -8.09 7.56 -5.35
CA GLN A 55 -7.20 7.40 -6.50
C GLN A 55 -5.88 6.74 -6.10
N MET A 56 -5.33 7.11 -4.93
CA MET A 56 -4.11 6.54 -4.41
C MET A 56 -4.29 5.06 -4.03
N LEU A 57 -5.40 4.70 -3.39
CA LEU A 57 -5.76 3.30 -3.09
C LEU A 57 -5.85 2.47 -4.38
N ASN A 58 -6.57 2.96 -5.39
CA ASN A 58 -6.68 2.26 -6.69
C ASN A 58 -5.33 2.12 -7.40
N TYR A 59 -4.47 3.15 -7.33
CA TYR A 59 -3.12 3.07 -7.86
C TYR A 59 -2.30 1.98 -7.17
N TRP A 60 -2.39 1.89 -5.83
CA TRP A 60 -1.70 0.84 -5.07
C TRP A 60 -2.18 -0.55 -5.46
N ASP A 61 -3.48 -0.77 -5.57
CA ASP A 61 -4.04 -2.06 -5.93
C ASP A 61 -3.60 -2.48 -7.34
N LEU A 62 -3.74 -1.57 -8.31
CA LEU A 62 -3.38 -1.81 -9.70
C LEU A 62 -1.89 -2.14 -9.85
N LYS A 63 -1.02 -1.33 -9.25
CA LYS A 63 0.43 -1.53 -9.37
C LYS A 63 0.91 -2.76 -8.63
N SER A 64 0.33 -3.06 -7.48
CA SER A 64 0.69 -4.28 -6.75
C SER A 64 0.29 -5.53 -7.54
N SER A 65 -0.88 -5.51 -8.18
CA SER A 65 -1.30 -6.56 -9.09
C SER A 65 -0.32 -6.74 -10.26
N GLN A 66 0.01 -5.64 -10.96
CA GLN A 66 0.92 -5.69 -12.11
C GLN A 66 2.34 -6.13 -11.77
N TYR A 67 2.89 -5.69 -10.64
CA TYR A 67 4.30 -5.89 -10.30
C TYR A 67 4.56 -7.15 -9.49
N TYR A 68 3.64 -7.55 -8.62
CA TYR A 68 3.88 -8.64 -7.66
C TYR A 68 2.98 -9.85 -7.88
N PHE A 69 1.72 -9.67 -8.29
CA PHE A 69 0.78 -10.78 -8.44
C PHE A 69 0.69 -11.35 -9.86
N LYS A 70 1.13 -10.59 -10.88
CA LYS A 70 1.15 -11.07 -12.26
C LYS A 70 1.84 -12.44 -12.42
N PRO A 71 3.04 -12.70 -11.86
CA PRO A 71 3.68 -14.00 -12.00
C PRO A 71 2.89 -15.15 -11.37
N VAL A 72 2.16 -14.89 -10.28
CA VAL A 72 1.30 -15.90 -9.64
C VAL A 72 0.08 -16.19 -10.51
N TYR A 73 -0.54 -15.13 -11.05
CA TYR A 73 -1.69 -15.26 -11.94
C TYR A 73 -1.35 -16.00 -13.23
N ASP A 74 -0.18 -15.73 -13.83
CA ASP A 74 0.26 -16.38 -15.06
C ASP A 74 0.56 -17.89 -14.87
N LEU A 75 0.65 -18.37 -13.63
CA LEU A 75 0.86 -19.79 -13.28
C LEU A 75 -0.44 -20.53 -12.93
N LEU A 76 -1.59 -19.85 -12.89
CA LEU A 76 -2.91 -20.43 -12.71
C LEU A 76 -3.50 -20.90 -14.05
#